data_AF-A0A7S3TG49-F1
#
_entry.id   AF-A0A7S3TG49-F1
#
_cell.length_a   1.000
_cell.length_b   1.000
_cell.length_c   1.000
_cell.angle_alpha   90.00
_cell.angle_beta   90.00
_cell.angle_gamma   90.00
#
_symmetry.space_group_name_H-M   'P 1'
#
loop_
_entity.id
_entity.type
_entity.pdbx_description
1 polymer ?
#
loop_
_entity_poly.entity_id
_entity_poly.type
_entity_poly.pdbx_seq_one_letter_code
_entity_poly.pdbx_strand_id
1 'polypeptide(L)'
;MLLQPILATLWQSPCLPAAPARQLLPPRMSASPQALFERGRDEMQAGQLRAARDSFAALLELEPHNTVAQQIMARFEELQLPEEQGDSPMEREAVSLAGLELQVVGRGREAQGTCGAHLWASAPALVEWVQDHPEIIRGRRVLELGAGLGLVGTSLARLGASSVTLTDMPQQLSLLRANVEANRGEAEAEAEAPPQSS
;
A
#
# COMPACT_ATOMS: atom_id res chain seq x y z
N MET A 1 46.23 63.12 -26.34
CA MET A 1 46.81 61.78 -26.12
C MET A 1 46.07 61.18 -24.92
N LEU A 2 44.97 60.48 -25.20
CA LEU A 2 44.71 59.08 -24.84
C LEU A 2 44.02 58.90 -23.47
N LEU A 3 42.72 58.54 -23.55
CA LEU A 3 41.97 57.48 -22.83
C LEU A 3 42.30 57.15 -21.36
N GLN A 4 41.24 56.97 -20.55
CA GLN A 4 41.24 56.41 -19.18
C GLN A 4 42.05 55.11 -19.05
N PRO A 5 42.55 54.72 -17.84
CA PRO A 5 41.89 53.63 -17.07
C PRO A 5 42.17 53.60 -15.52
N ILE A 6 41.24 53.15 -14.67
CA ILE A 6 41.05 51.81 -14.01
C ILE A 6 41.96 51.49 -12.79
N LEU A 7 41.27 51.15 -11.69
CA LEU A 7 41.58 50.21 -10.59
C LEU A 7 43.06 49.88 -10.28
N ALA A 8 43.55 50.32 -9.11
CA ALA A 8 44.47 49.53 -8.28
C ALA A 8 44.79 50.27 -6.97
N THR A 9 44.10 49.96 -5.88
CA THR A 9 44.70 50.02 -4.54
C THR A 9 43.85 49.24 -3.57
N LEU A 10 44.32 48.05 -3.20
CA LEU A 10 44.41 47.52 -1.83
C LEU A 10 45.03 46.12 -1.92
N TRP A 11 46.31 46.06 -2.32
CA TRP A 11 47.16 44.88 -2.14
C TRP A 11 48.43 45.32 -1.43
N GLN A 12 48.44 45.22 -0.11
CA GLN A 12 49.64 45.16 0.72
C GLN A 12 49.23 44.88 2.18
N SER A 13 49.15 43.60 2.57
CA SER A 13 49.54 43.09 3.90
C SER A 13 49.29 41.57 4.05
N PRO A 14 50.06 40.89 4.92
CA PRO A 14 50.38 39.46 4.82
C PRO A 14 49.41 38.54 5.57
N CYS A 15 49.25 37.33 5.03
CA CYS A 15 48.78 36.10 5.69
C CYS A 15 47.70 36.24 6.77
N LEU A 16 46.44 36.22 6.35
CA LEU A 16 45.32 35.75 7.18
C LEU A 16 45.27 34.21 7.10
N PRO A 17 45.00 33.49 8.21
CA PRO A 17 44.78 32.05 8.15
C PRO A 17 43.54 31.77 7.30
N ALA A 18 43.61 30.72 6.49
CA ALA A 18 42.54 30.30 5.60
C ALA A 18 41.19 30.22 6.33
N ALA A 19 40.22 31.01 5.89
CA ALA A 19 38.83 30.82 6.29
C ALA A 19 38.40 29.42 5.85
N PRO A 20 37.73 28.62 6.72
CA PRO A 20 37.21 27.33 6.29
C PRO A 20 36.23 27.56 5.15
N ALA A 21 36.36 26.71 4.13
CA ALA A 21 35.56 26.73 2.92
C ALA A 21 34.08 26.98 3.24
N ARG A 22 33.45 27.81 2.41
CA ARG A 22 31.99 27.95 2.33
C ARG A 22 31.36 26.56 2.45
N GLN A 23 30.74 26.30 3.60
CA GLN A 23 29.88 25.15 3.74
C GLN A 23 28.65 25.46 2.89
N LEU A 24 28.65 24.96 1.65
CA LEU A 24 27.43 24.83 0.87
C LEU A 24 26.46 24.02 1.74
N LEU A 25 25.54 24.71 2.42
CA LEU A 25 24.39 24.07 3.03
C LEU A 25 23.67 23.31 1.91
N PRO A 26 23.44 21.99 2.07
CA PRO A 26 22.63 21.27 1.11
C PRO A 26 21.22 21.89 1.09
N PRO A 27 20.47 21.80 -0.04
CA PRO A 27 19.09 22.24 -0.05
C PRO A 27 18.30 21.34 0.91
N ARG A 28 18.04 21.82 2.13
CA ARG A 28 17.01 21.21 2.99
C ARG A 28 15.67 21.57 2.37
N MET A 29 15.20 20.76 1.42
CA MET A 29 13.77 20.64 1.18
C MET A 29 13.18 19.76 2.28
N SER A 30 13.21 20.24 3.53
CA SER A 30 12.30 19.73 4.54
C SER A 30 10.91 20.19 4.12
N ALA A 31 9.99 19.24 3.92
CA ALA A 31 8.59 19.57 3.66
C ALA A 31 8.07 20.54 4.74
N SER A 32 7.24 21.51 4.36
CA SER A 32 6.65 22.43 5.33
C SER A 32 5.71 21.68 6.29
N PRO A 33 5.45 22.20 7.50
CA PRO A 33 4.47 21.60 8.41
C PRO A 33 3.11 21.36 7.75
N GLN A 34 2.64 22.31 6.93
CA GLN A 34 1.41 22.15 6.17
C GLN A 34 1.48 21.00 5.16
N ALA A 35 2.59 20.87 4.41
CA ALA A 35 2.75 19.79 3.45
C ALA A 35 2.81 18.41 4.12
N LEU A 36 3.42 18.31 5.31
CA LEU A 36 3.42 17.08 6.11
C LEU A 36 2.02 16.73 6.62
N PHE A 37 1.24 17.73 7.04
CA PHE A 37 -0.14 17.52 7.47
C PHE A 37 -1.04 17.05 6.31
N GLU A 38 -0.97 17.72 5.16
CA GLU A 38 -1.73 17.36 3.96
C GLU A 38 -1.36 15.95 3.48
N ARG A 39 -0.06 15.64 3.42
CA ARG A 39 0.44 14.31 3.09
C ARG A 39 -0.07 13.25 4.05
N GLY A 40 0.04 13.47 5.36
CA GLY A 40 -0.42 12.52 6.37
C GLY A 40 -1.93 12.24 6.27
N ARG A 41 -2.74 13.28 5.99
CA ARG A 41 -4.18 13.13 5.74
C ARG A 41 -4.46 12.29 4.50
N ASP A 42 -3.78 12.56 3.39
CA ASP A 42 -4.00 11.85 2.13
C ASP A 42 -3.56 10.38 2.25
N GLU A 43 -2.47 10.11 2.96
CA GLU A 43 -2.01 8.75 3.31
C GLU A 43 -3.03 8.02 4.19
N MET A 44 -3.66 8.70 5.18
CA MET A 44 -4.76 8.11 5.96
C MET A 44 -5.97 7.76 5.08
N GLN A 45 -6.36 8.64 4.15
CA GLN A 45 -7.48 8.38 3.23
C GLN A 45 -7.17 7.21 2.28
N ALA A 46 -5.91 7.04 1.91
CA ALA A 46 -5.44 5.91 1.10
C ALA A 46 -5.28 4.60 1.90
N GLY A 47 -5.50 4.62 3.22
CA GLY A 47 -5.27 3.47 4.10
C GLY A 47 -3.80 3.18 4.42
N GLN A 48 -2.89 4.08 4.07
CA GLN A 48 -1.44 3.95 4.27
C GLN A 48 -1.04 4.42 5.68
N LEU A 49 -1.49 3.70 6.71
CA LEU A 49 -1.37 4.13 8.11
C LEU A 49 0.07 4.36 8.58
N ARG A 50 1.05 3.58 8.10
CA ARG A 50 2.48 3.77 8.42
C ARG A 50 3.02 5.08 7.85
N ALA A 51 2.79 5.30 6.55
CA ALA A 51 3.23 6.53 5.88
C ALA A 51 2.61 7.75 6.57
N ALA A 52 1.31 7.68 6.87
CA ALA A 52 0.60 8.71 7.62
C ALA A 52 1.24 8.97 9.00
N ARG A 53 1.49 7.92 9.78
CA ARG A 53 2.15 8.01 11.08
C ARG A 53 3.52 8.68 10.97
N ASP A 54 4.34 8.29 9.99
CA ASP A 54 5.67 8.85 9.80
C ASP A 54 5.59 10.34 9.38
N SER A 55 4.62 10.70 8.54
CA SER A 55 4.32 12.10 8.18
C SER A 55 3.90 12.94 9.39
N PHE A 56 3.04 12.41 10.27
CA PHE A 56 2.62 13.12 11.49
C PHE A 56 3.70 13.15 12.58
N ALA A 57 4.56 12.13 12.67
CA ALA A 57 5.74 12.16 13.53
C ALA A 57 6.71 13.26 13.09
N ALA A 58 7.03 13.34 11.79
CA ALA A 58 7.86 14.42 11.24
C ALA A 58 7.22 15.80 11.43
N LEU A 59 5.88 15.90 11.36
CA LEU A 59 5.18 17.14 11.69
C LEU A 59 5.39 17.54 13.16
N LEU A 60 5.28 16.61 14.10
CA LEU A 60 5.51 16.90 15.53
C LEU A 60 6.96 17.24 15.86
N GLU A 61 7.94 16.78 15.06
CA GLU A 61 9.33 17.26 15.19
C GLU A 61 9.45 18.75 14.86
N LEU A 62 8.67 19.25 13.88
CA LEU A 62 8.68 20.66 13.49
C LEU A 62 7.74 21.52 14.35
N GLU A 63 6.57 21.00 14.69
CA GLU A 63 5.53 21.66 15.48
C GLU A 63 5.11 20.79 16.68
N PRO A 64 5.93 20.74 17.75
CA PRO A 64 5.63 19.90 18.91
C PRO A 64 4.31 20.24 19.62
N HIS A 65 3.79 21.45 19.40
CA HIS A 65 2.54 21.95 20.00
C HIS A 65 1.31 21.76 19.09
N ASN A 66 1.45 21.09 17.95
CA ASN A 66 0.32 20.83 17.05
C ASN A 66 -0.64 19.81 17.68
N THR A 67 -1.71 20.31 18.29
CA THR A 67 -2.66 19.50 19.07
C THR A 67 -3.40 18.48 18.22
N VAL A 68 -3.65 18.79 16.94
CA VAL A 68 -4.31 17.86 16.01
C VAL A 68 -3.38 16.69 15.70
N ALA A 69 -2.11 16.97 15.38
CA ALA A 69 -1.11 15.92 15.14
C ALA A 69 -0.87 15.06 16.40
N GLN A 70 -0.84 15.66 17.59
CA GLN A 70 -0.75 14.92 18.86
C GLN A 70 -1.94 13.98 19.07
N GLN A 71 -3.17 14.44 18.80
CA GLN A 71 -4.37 13.61 18.91
C GLN A 71 -4.37 12.47 17.90
N ILE A 72 -3.94 12.73 16.65
CA ILE A 72 -3.80 11.71 15.62
C ILE A 72 -2.76 10.66 16.05
N MET A 73 -1.61 11.09 16.57
CA MET A 73 -0.57 10.19 17.06
C MET A 73 -1.02 9.36 18.28
N ALA A 74 -1.77 9.96 19.22
CA ALA A 74 -2.36 9.22 20.32
C ALA A 74 -3.34 8.14 19.83
N ARG A 75 -4.12 8.40 18.77
CA ARG A 75 -4.98 7.37 18.14
C ARG A 75 -4.16 6.27 17.47
N PHE A 76 -3.03 6.60 16.84
CA PHE A 76 -2.13 5.59 16.30
C PHE A 76 -1.54 4.67 17.38
N GLU A 77 -1.24 5.22 18.56
CA GLU A 77 -0.78 4.45 19.73
C GLU A 77 -1.89 3.57 20.32
N GLU A 78 -3.11 4.10 20.48
CA GLU A 78 -4.29 3.34 20.95
C GLU A 78 -4.67 2.19 20.02
N LEU A 79 -4.44 2.35 18.71
CA LEU A 79 -4.69 1.31 17.71
C LEU A 79 -3.68 0.15 17.78
N GLN A 80 -2.66 0.21 18.66
CA GLN A 80 -1.58 -0.78 18.77
C GLN A 80 -1.06 -1.22 17.39
N LEU A 81 -0.75 -0.26 16.50
CA LEU A 81 -0.13 -0.57 15.22
C LEU A 81 1.24 -1.21 15.50
N PRO A 82 1.45 -2.52 15.19
CA PRO A 82 2.72 -3.15 15.50
C PRO A 82 3.86 -2.54 14.67
N GLU A 83 5.04 -2.42 15.28
CA GLU A 83 6.27 -2.17 14.53
C GLU A 83 6.46 -3.32 13.52
N GLU A 84 6.62 -2.99 12.23
CA GLU A 84 6.95 -3.98 11.23
C GLU A 84 8.42 -4.34 11.36
N GLN A 85 8.65 -5.58 11.77
CA GLN A 85 9.84 -6.31 11.37
C GLN A 85 9.66 -6.64 9.89
N GLY A 86 10.50 -6.03 9.07
CA GLY A 86 10.32 -5.94 7.61
C GLY A 86 10.13 -7.27 6.90
N ASP A 87 9.39 -7.18 5.79
CA ASP A 87 9.34 -8.12 4.66
C ASP A 87 9.46 -9.60 5.09
N SER A 88 8.60 -10.00 6.03
CA SER A 88 8.44 -11.43 6.30
C SER A 88 7.79 -12.05 5.07
N PRO A 89 8.39 -13.10 4.46
CA PRO A 89 7.87 -13.68 3.23
C PRO A 89 6.40 -14.05 3.43
N MET A 90 5.52 -13.62 2.52
CA MET A 90 4.08 -13.91 2.62
C MET A 90 3.90 -15.44 2.74
N GLU A 91 3.52 -15.89 3.93
CA GLU A 91 3.32 -17.31 4.21
C GLU A 91 2.15 -17.83 3.37
N ARG A 92 2.32 -19.07 2.88
CA ARG A 92 1.28 -19.81 2.18
C ARG A 92 0.60 -20.75 3.17
N GLU A 93 -0.71 -20.68 3.22
CA GLU A 93 -1.55 -21.58 4.01
C GLU A 93 -2.50 -22.34 3.09
N ALA A 94 -2.60 -23.65 3.28
CA ALA A 94 -3.63 -24.46 2.64
C ALA A 94 -4.97 -24.24 3.35
N VAL A 95 -6.02 -23.95 2.59
CA VAL A 95 -7.38 -23.73 3.09
C VAL A 95 -8.33 -24.60 2.29
N SER A 96 -9.18 -25.34 2.99
CA SER A 96 -10.28 -26.08 2.38
C SER A 96 -11.51 -25.19 2.29
N LEU A 97 -12.01 -24.97 1.07
CA LEU A 97 -13.25 -24.24 0.80
C LEU A 97 -14.25 -25.17 0.14
N ALA A 98 -15.26 -25.61 0.89
CA ALA A 98 -16.27 -26.55 0.39
C ALA A 98 -15.65 -27.86 -0.17
N GLY A 99 -14.56 -28.35 0.43
CA GLY A 99 -13.83 -29.54 -0.02
C GLY A 99 -12.83 -29.30 -1.16
N LEU A 100 -12.71 -28.06 -1.66
CA LEU A 100 -11.65 -27.66 -2.59
C LEU A 100 -10.44 -27.16 -1.82
N GLU A 101 -9.28 -27.77 -2.08
CA GLU A 101 -8.02 -27.34 -1.46
C GLU A 101 -7.42 -26.16 -2.24
N LEU A 102 -7.27 -25.03 -1.56
CA LEU A 102 -6.76 -23.77 -2.10
C LEU A 102 -5.56 -23.30 -1.31
N GLN A 103 -4.71 -22.50 -1.95
CA GLN A 103 -3.60 -21.82 -1.31
C GLN A 103 -3.95 -20.36 -1.06
N VAL A 104 -3.71 -19.88 0.16
CA VAL A 104 -3.80 -18.46 0.52
C VAL A 104 -2.41 -17.95 0.84
N VAL A 105 -2.00 -16.90 0.14
CA VAL A 105 -0.80 -16.13 0.36
C VAL A 105 -1.15 -14.94 1.24
N GLY A 106 -0.42 -14.75 2.35
CA GLY A 106 -0.51 -13.48 3.10
C GLY A 106 -1.51 -13.44 4.25
N ARG A 107 -1.55 -14.47 5.12
CA ARG A 107 -2.00 -14.28 6.50
C ARG A 107 -0.96 -13.58 7.40
N GLY A 108 0.04 -12.92 6.80
CA GLY A 108 0.98 -12.07 7.52
C GLY A 108 0.26 -10.86 8.13
N ARG A 109 0.78 -10.38 9.27
CA ARG A 109 0.16 -9.33 10.10
C ARG A 109 -0.17 -8.03 9.36
N GLU A 110 0.51 -7.77 8.24
CA GLU A 110 0.29 -6.62 7.35
C GLU A 110 -1.05 -6.66 6.60
N ALA A 111 -1.56 -7.86 6.29
CA ALA A 111 -2.87 -8.01 5.64
C ALA A 111 -4.03 -7.92 6.65
N GLN A 112 -3.76 -8.23 7.94
CA GLN A 112 -4.75 -8.35 9.01
C GLN A 112 -5.50 -7.04 9.36
N GLY A 113 -5.09 -5.91 8.79
CA GLY A 113 -5.77 -4.61 8.96
C GLY A 113 -6.89 -4.33 7.97
N THR A 114 -7.06 -5.16 6.93
CA THR A 114 -8.02 -4.91 5.85
C THR A 114 -9.10 -5.99 5.78
N CYS A 115 -10.35 -5.56 5.57
CA CYS A 115 -11.51 -6.45 5.38
C CYS A 115 -11.28 -7.50 4.27
N GLY A 116 -10.49 -7.17 3.25
CA GLY A 116 -10.18 -8.04 2.11
C GLY A 116 -9.22 -9.20 2.41
N ALA A 117 -8.51 -9.19 3.55
CA ALA A 117 -7.58 -10.25 3.92
C ALA A 117 -8.21 -11.41 4.70
N HIS A 118 -9.51 -11.35 4.97
CA HIS A 118 -10.23 -12.36 5.72
C HIS A 118 -11.06 -13.26 4.80
N LEU A 119 -11.02 -14.57 5.07
CA LEU A 119 -11.99 -15.48 4.48
C LEU A 119 -13.29 -15.39 5.27
N TRP A 120 -14.33 -14.87 4.63
CA TRP A 120 -15.64 -14.68 5.25
C TRP A 120 -16.42 -15.99 5.30
N ALA A 121 -17.22 -16.18 6.37
CA ALA A 121 -18.04 -17.39 6.55
C ALA A 121 -19.06 -17.63 5.43
N SER A 122 -19.42 -16.59 4.66
CA SER A 122 -20.28 -16.70 3.48
C SER A 122 -19.61 -17.38 2.28
N ALA A 123 -18.27 -17.34 2.20
CA ALA A 123 -17.53 -17.93 1.09
C ALA A 123 -17.75 -19.45 0.94
N PRO A 124 -17.58 -20.29 1.99
CA PRO A 124 -17.83 -21.72 1.85
C PRO A 124 -19.29 -22.01 1.50
N ALA A 125 -20.24 -21.32 2.13
CA ALA A 125 -21.67 -21.52 1.87
C ALA A 125 -22.06 -21.25 0.40
N LEU A 126 -21.49 -20.21 -0.22
CA LEU A 126 -21.72 -19.92 -1.63
C LEU A 126 -21.13 -21.00 -2.53
N VAL A 127 -19.90 -21.45 -2.26
CA VAL A 127 -19.23 -22.48 -3.07
C VAL A 127 -19.95 -23.83 -2.94
N GLU A 128 -20.39 -24.21 -1.74
CA GLU A 128 -21.21 -25.42 -1.52
C GLU A 128 -22.51 -25.35 -2.30
N TRP A 129 -23.23 -24.22 -2.22
CA TRP A 129 -24.48 -24.05 -2.96
C TRP A 129 -24.29 -24.14 -4.48
N VAL A 130 -23.19 -23.59 -5.01
CA VAL A 130 -22.88 -23.69 -6.44
C VAL A 130 -22.50 -25.12 -6.84
N GLN A 131 -21.82 -25.89 -5.97
CA GLN A 131 -21.54 -27.31 -6.22
C GLN A 131 -22.82 -28.13 -6.39
N ASP A 132 -23.85 -27.81 -5.61
CA ASP A 132 -25.17 -28.45 -5.72
C ASP A 132 -25.97 -28.00 -6.96
N HIS A 133 -25.61 -26.85 -7.56
CA HIS A 133 -26.32 -26.23 -8.69
C HIS A 133 -25.36 -25.82 -9.83
N PRO A 134 -24.56 -26.75 -10.39
CA PRO A 134 -23.47 -26.39 -11.29
C PRO A 134 -23.93 -25.75 -12.61
N GLU A 135 -25.17 -25.96 -13.03
CA GLU A 135 -25.78 -25.39 -14.24
C GLU A 135 -25.84 -23.86 -14.25
N ILE A 136 -25.73 -23.22 -13.09
CA ILE A 136 -25.75 -21.76 -12.97
C ILE A 136 -24.44 -21.12 -13.44
N ILE A 137 -23.31 -21.84 -13.34
CA ILE A 137 -21.97 -21.34 -13.73
C ILE A 137 -21.34 -22.10 -14.88
N ARG A 138 -21.72 -23.36 -15.13
CA ARG A 138 -21.02 -24.22 -16.09
C ARG A 138 -20.99 -23.61 -17.50
N GLY A 139 -19.78 -23.43 -18.02
CA GLY A 139 -19.53 -22.81 -19.33
C GLY A 139 -19.81 -21.31 -19.40
N ARG A 140 -20.15 -20.66 -18.28
CA ARG A 140 -20.48 -19.22 -18.23
C ARG A 140 -19.30 -18.39 -17.76
N ARG A 141 -19.29 -17.13 -18.20
CA ARG A 141 -18.37 -16.13 -17.69
C ARG A 141 -18.92 -15.55 -16.39
N VAL A 142 -18.09 -15.48 -15.35
CA VAL A 142 -18.45 -15.00 -14.02
C VAL A 142 -17.66 -13.74 -13.69
N LEU A 143 -18.31 -12.78 -13.05
CA LEU A 143 -17.69 -11.59 -12.47
C LEU A 143 -17.90 -11.62 -10.96
N GLU A 144 -16.82 -11.55 -10.19
CA GLU A 144 -16.87 -11.42 -8.73
C GLU A 144 -16.53 -9.98 -8.32
N LEU A 145 -17.40 -9.37 -7.52
CA LEU A 145 -17.23 -8.03 -6.96
C LEU A 145 -16.81 -8.14 -5.49
N GLY A 146 -15.73 -7.47 -5.11
CA GLY A 146 -15.21 -7.54 -3.74
C GLY A 146 -14.60 -8.91 -3.44
N ALA A 147 -13.75 -9.39 -4.35
CA ALA A 147 -13.20 -10.75 -4.31
C ALA A 147 -12.29 -11.02 -3.09
N GLY A 148 -11.73 -9.98 -2.46
CA GLY A 148 -10.86 -10.10 -1.29
C GLY A 148 -9.65 -10.99 -1.58
N LEU A 149 -9.66 -12.20 -1.01
CA LEU A 149 -8.63 -13.23 -1.23
C LEU A 149 -8.75 -13.92 -2.60
N GLY A 150 -9.87 -13.79 -3.31
CA GLY A 150 -10.11 -14.40 -4.63
C GLY A 150 -10.44 -15.89 -4.59
N LEU A 151 -10.65 -16.46 -3.40
CA LEU A 151 -10.87 -17.90 -3.25
C LEU A 151 -12.19 -18.38 -3.84
N VAL A 152 -13.27 -17.61 -3.68
CA VAL A 152 -14.59 -17.98 -4.21
C VAL A 152 -14.52 -18.07 -5.73
N GLY A 153 -14.14 -17.01 -6.43
CA GLY A 153 -14.05 -17.04 -7.88
C GLY A 153 -13.03 -18.04 -8.41
N THR A 154 -11.93 -18.28 -7.69
CA THR A 154 -11.00 -19.38 -8.01
C THR A 154 -11.69 -20.74 -7.92
N SER A 155 -12.51 -20.98 -6.88
CA SER A 155 -13.34 -22.18 -6.79
C SER A 155 -14.35 -22.27 -7.95
N LEU A 156 -15.02 -21.17 -8.31
CA LEU A 156 -15.98 -21.17 -9.42
C LEU A 156 -15.32 -21.52 -10.76
N ALA A 157 -14.08 -21.08 -10.97
CA ALA A 157 -13.29 -21.47 -12.14
C ALA A 157 -13.06 -23.00 -12.17
N ARG A 158 -12.69 -23.60 -11.03
CA ARG A 158 -12.53 -25.07 -10.90
C ARG A 158 -13.83 -25.84 -11.03
N LEU A 159 -14.97 -25.24 -10.67
CA LEU A 159 -16.31 -25.84 -10.78
C LEU A 159 -16.91 -25.73 -12.19
N GLY A 160 -16.17 -25.17 -13.15
CA GLY A 160 -16.50 -25.23 -14.57
C GLY A 160 -17.08 -23.94 -15.16
N ALA A 161 -16.92 -22.80 -14.51
CA ALA A 161 -17.06 -21.51 -15.19
C ALA A 161 -16.11 -21.45 -16.40
N SER A 162 -16.53 -20.84 -17.51
CA SER A 162 -15.68 -20.70 -18.69
C SER A 162 -14.59 -19.65 -18.51
N SER A 163 -14.87 -18.62 -17.72
CA SER A 163 -13.89 -17.62 -17.28
C SER A 163 -14.39 -16.95 -16.01
N VAL A 164 -13.48 -16.54 -15.13
CA VAL A 164 -13.82 -15.76 -13.93
C VAL A 164 -12.98 -14.48 -13.88
N THR A 165 -13.65 -13.34 -13.83
CA THR A 165 -13.03 -12.03 -13.60
C THR A 165 -13.23 -11.66 -12.13
N LEU A 166 -12.13 -11.45 -11.41
CA LEU A 166 -12.12 -11.07 -10.00
C LEU A 166 -11.83 -9.58 -9.88
N THR A 167 -12.66 -8.86 -9.13
CA THR A 167 -12.52 -7.42 -8.95
C THR A 167 -12.55 -7.03 -7.48
N ASP A 168 -11.77 -6.01 -7.13
CA ASP A 168 -11.73 -5.41 -5.80
C ASP A 168 -11.17 -3.98 -5.89
N MET A 169 -11.06 -3.30 -4.75
CA MET A 169 -10.44 -1.99 -4.63
C MET A 169 -8.94 -2.05 -4.99
N PRO A 170 -8.34 -0.97 -5.52
CA PRO A 170 -6.94 -0.97 -5.98
C PRO A 170 -5.93 -1.49 -4.96
N GLN A 171 -6.14 -1.22 -3.67
CA GLN A 171 -5.27 -1.64 -2.57
C GLN A 171 -5.26 -3.16 -2.38
N GLN A 172 -6.33 -3.85 -2.79
CA GLN A 172 -6.50 -5.29 -2.61
C GLN A 172 -5.95 -6.11 -3.79
N LEU A 173 -5.75 -5.49 -4.95
CA LEU A 173 -5.40 -6.20 -6.19
C LEU A 173 -4.07 -6.95 -6.12
N SER A 174 -3.08 -6.44 -5.38
CA SER A 174 -1.79 -7.13 -5.21
C SER A 174 -1.95 -8.46 -4.48
N LEU A 175 -2.71 -8.47 -3.37
CA LEU A 175 -3.01 -9.67 -2.60
C LEU A 175 -3.88 -10.65 -3.41
N LEU A 176 -4.91 -10.13 -4.08
CA LEU A 176 -5.78 -10.91 -4.95
C LEU A 176 -4.98 -11.62 -6.06
N ARG A 177 -4.09 -10.91 -6.76
CA ARG A 177 -3.22 -11.49 -7.80
C ARG A 177 -2.30 -12.57 -7.24
N ALA A 178 -1.70 -12.34 -6.06
CA ALA A 178 -0.84 -13.32 -5.43
C ALA A 178 -1.59 -14.63 -5.10
N ASN A 179 -2.82 -14.52 -4.60
CA ASN A 179 -3.68 -15.67 -4.31
C ASN A 179 -4.11 -16.41 -5.57
N VAL A 180 -4.50 -15.70 -6.63
CA VAL A 180 -4.83 -16.32 -7.92
C VAL A 180 -3.63 -17.09 -8.47
N GLU A 181 -2.44 -16.47 -8.46
CA GLU A 181 -1.22 -17.11 -8.95
C GLU A 181 -0.87 -18.37 -8.15
N ALA A 182 -1.06 -18.36 -6.84
CA ALA A 182 -0.85 -19.53 -5.99
C ALA A 182 -1.76 -20.72 -6.32
N ASN A 183 -2.84 -20.50 -7.08
CA ASN A 183 -3.85 -21.51 -7.45
C ASN A 183 -3.95 -21.75 -8.98
N ARG A 184 -3.08 -21.12 -9.79
CA ARG A 184 -3.18 -21.06 -11.26
C ARG A 184 -2.96 -22.40 -11.97
N GLY A 185 -2.49 -23.42 -11.26
CA GLY A 185 -2.32 -24.78 -11.79
C GLY A 185 -3.61 -25.58 -11.99
N GLU A 186 -4.78 -25.04 -11.58
CA GLU A 186 -6.02 -25.82 -11.52
C GLU A 186 -7.25 -25.18 -12.22
N ALA A 187 -7.23 -23.90 -12.63
CA ALA A 187 -8.20 -23.25 -13.55
C ALA A 187 -7.80 -21.78 -13.86
N GLU A 188 -8.27 -21.22 -14.99
CA GLU A 188 -8.02 -19.82 -15.41
C GLU A 188 -8.97 -18.83 -14.70
N ALA A 189 -8.42 -18.03 -13.79
CA ALA A 189 -9.07 -16.85 -13.22
C ALA A 189 -8.15 -15.63 -13.42
N GLU A 190 -8.73 -14.46 -13.71
CA GLU A 190 -7.98 -13.22 -13.94
C GLU A 190 -8.46 -12.11 -13.02
N ALA A 191 -7.51 -11.35 -12.45
CA ALA A 191 -7.79 -10.25 -11.54
C ALA A 191 -7.70 -8.90 -12.27
N GLU A 192 -8.77 -8.12 -12.25
CA GLU A 192 -8.87 -6.83 -12.94
C GLU A 192 -9.41 -5.72 -12.01
N ALA A 193 -8.95 -4.50 -12.22
CA ALA A 193 -9.48 -3.31 -11.55
C ALA A 193 -10.75 -2.81 -12.26
N PRO A 194 -11.73 -2.24 -11.56
CA PRO A 194 -12.82 -1.53 -12.24
C PRO A 194 -12.28 -0.36 -13.08
N PRO A 195 -12.86 -0.07 -14.26
CA PRO A 195 -12.41 1.04 -15.10
C PRO A 195 -12.60 2.36 -14.37
N GLN A 196 -11.56 3.20 -14.35
CA GLN A 196 -11.63 4.52 -13.74
C GLN A 196 -12.48 5.46 -14.62
N SER A 197 -13.58 5.97 -14.06
CA SER A 197 -14.38 7.01 -14.68
C SER A 197 -13.53 8.28 -14.84
N SER A 198 -13.39 8.76 -16.08
CA SER A 198 -12.76 10.05 -16.41
C SER A 198 -13.55 11.25 -15.92
#